data_AF-E1YEF7-F1
#
_entry.id   AF-E1YEF7-F1
#
_cell.length_a   1.000
_cell.length_b   1.000
_cell.length_c   1.000
_cell.angle_alpha   90.00
_cell.angle_beta   90.00
_cell.angle_gamma   90.00
#
_symmetry.space_group_name_H-M   'P 1'
#
loop_
_entity.id
_entity.type
_entity.pdbx_description
1 polymer ?
#
loop_
_entity_poly.entity_id
_entity_poly.type
_entity_poly.pdbx_seq_one_letter_code
_entity_poly.pdbx_strand_id
1 'polypeptide(L)'
;MEGPMDHASQQIKSRHIKVCLKHDVQTTVSNGLEKVRLTVALPDFLFSEMDLQCEFLGKTLSLPLLIAPLTGGCGLSRRINRNLAEAAERMGLAMAVGSQKLMLDNISSPDSYLLRDIAPNIPLLANVGLVHVKRGKDYLLKAVESIEADEL
;
A
#
# COMPACT_ATOMS: atom_id res chain seq x y z
N MET A 1 -9.61 -10.29 26.53
CA MET A 1 -8.52 -11.19 26.92
C MET A 1 -7.64 -11.38 25.70
N GLU A 2 -6.55 -10.62 25.62
CA GLU A 2 -5.53 -10.73 24.56
C GLU A 2 -4.73 -12.02 24.79
N GLY A 3 -4.80 -12.95 23.83
CA GLY A 3 -4.13 -14.25 23.93
C GLY A 3 -2.65 -14.18 23.50
N PRO A 4 -1.79 -15.12 23.94
CA PRO A 4 -0.35 -15.10 23.66
C PRO A 4 0.05 -15.16 22.17
N MET A 5 -0.88 -15.55 21.28
CA MET A 5 -0.70 -15.58 19.83
C MET A 5 -0.74 -14.18 19.17
N ASP A 6 -1.35 -13.21 19.85
CA ASP A 6 -1.59 -11.83 19.38
C ASP A 6 -0.26 -11.05 19.26
N HIS A 7 0.51 -11.01 20.34
CA HIS A 7 1.79 -10.28 20.39
C HIS A 7 2.83 -10.79 19.40
N ALA A 8 2.89 -12.10 19.14
CA ALA A 8 3.90 -12.68 18.25
C ALA A 8 3.74 -12.17 16.80
N SER A 9 2.50 -12.09 16.31
CA SER A 9 2.21 -11.63 14.94
C SER A 9 2.52 -10.14 14.75
N GLN A 10 2.17 -9.31 15.74
CA GLN A 10 2.48 -7.88 15.73
C GLN A 10 4.00 -7.62 15.82
N GLN A 11 4.72 -8.41 16.62
CA GLN A 11 6.17 -8.36 16.73
C GLN A 11 6.86 -8.72 15.42
N ILE A 12 6.37 -9.74 14.68
CA ILE A 12 6.89 -10.09 13.36
C ILE A 12 6.73 -8.91 12.39
N LYS A 13 5.56 -8.25 12.36
CA LYS A 13 5.35 -7.05 11.53
C LYS A 13 6.32 -5.92 11.87
N SER A 14 6.48 -5.62 13.15
CA SER A 14 7.44 -4.61 13.60
C SER A 14 8.88 -4.98 13.22
N ARG A 15 9.24 -6.27 13.34
CA ARG A 15 10.56 -6.78 12.96
C ARG A 15 10.81 -6.65 11.47
N HIS A 16 9.85 -7.01 10.60
CA HIS A 16 10.00 -6.84 9.16
C HIS A 16 10.29 -5.38 8.79
N ILE A 17 9.51 -4.43 9.35
CA ILE A 17 9.75 -2.99 9.12
C ILE A 17 11.14 -2.59 9.58
N LYS A 18 11.54 -2.97 10.80
CA LYS A 18 12.85 -2.62 11.36
C LYS A 18 13.99 -3.20 10.52
N VAL A 19 13.84 -4.41 10.00
CA VAL A 19 14.86 -5.04 9.15
C VAL A 19 15.02 -4.25 7.86
N CYS A 20 13.92 -3.93 7.16
CA CYS A 20 13.96 -3.13 5.94
C CYS A 20 14.51 -1.71 6.14
N LEU A 21 14.36 -1.13 7.34
CA LEU A 21 14.85 0.22 7.64
C LEU A 21 16.30 0.27 8.14
N LYS A 22 16.81 -0.82 8.74
CA LYS A 22 18.10 -0.81 9.45
C LYS A 22 19.17 -1.68 8.82
N HIS A 23 18.79 -2.56 7.89
CA HIS A 23 19.70 -3.48 7.24
C HIS A 23 19.59 -3.34 5.74
N ASP A 24 20.71 -3.59 5.05
CA ASP A 24 20.73 -3.70 3.61
C ASP A 24 20.12 -5.04 3.19
N VAL A 25 18.83 -4.99 2.86
CA VAL A 25 18.04 -6.15 2.38
C VAL A 25 17.56 -5.95 0.95
N GLN A 26 18.02 -4.88 0.28
CA GLN A 26 17.72 -4.67 -1.13
C GLN A 26 18.41 -5.77 -1.94
N THR A 27 17.70 -6.29 -2.94
CA THR A 27 18.28 -7.30 -3.81
C THR A 27 19.46 -6.72 -4.58
N THR A 28 20.56 -7.46 -4.64
CA THR A 28 21.70 -7.17 -5.53
C THR A 28 21.47 -7.72 -6.94
N VAL A 29 20.44 -8.55 -7.12
CA VAL A 29 20.00 -9.04 -8.43
C VAL A 29 19.31 -7.91 -9.19
N SER A 30 19.75 -7.69 -10.42
CA SER A 30 19.18 -6.69 -11.31
C SER A 30 17.71 -6.96 -11.68
N ASN A 31 16.93 -5.89 -11.88
CA ASN A 31 15.53 -5.98 -12.29
C ASN A 31 15.32 -5.90 -13.82
N GLY A 32 16.40 -5.76 -14.60
CA GLY A 32 16.35 -5.72 -16.06
C GLY A 32 16.11 -4.32 -16.65
N LEU A 33 15.80 -3.30 -15.84
CA LEU A 33 15.59 -1.94 -16.31
C LEU A 33 16.86 -1.29 -16.87
N GLU A 34 18.05 -1.75 -16.45
CA GLU A 34 19.34 -1.35 -17.01
C GLU A 34 19.49 -1.67 -18.50
N LYS A 35 18.68 -2.60 -19.02
CA LYS A 35 18.66 -2.98 -20.44
C LYS A 35 17.74 -2.07 -21.27
N VAL A 36 16.91 -1.26 -20.61
CA VAL A 36 16.01 -0.33 -21.27
C VAL A 36 16.72 1.02 -21.42
N ARG A 37 16.87 1.47 -22.67
CA ARG A 37 17.35 2.83 -22.98
C ARG A 37 16.23 3.61 -23.62
N LEU A 38 15.88 4.75 -23.01
CA LEU A 38 14.97 5.70 -23.62
C LEU A 38 15.78 6.59 -24.56
N THR A 39 15.53 6.48 -25.87
CA THR A 39 16.10 7.39 -26.86
C THR A 39 15.20 8.61 -26.95
N VAL A 40 15.73 9.77 -26.60
CA VAL A 40 14.97 11.03 -26.58
C VAL A 40 15.37 11.87 -27.78
N ALA A 41 14.38 12.34 -28.54
CA ALA A 41 14.55 13.37 -29.57
C ALA A 41 14.35 14.76 -28.94
N LEU A 42 14.67 15.83 -29.68
CA LEU A 42 14.32 17.18 -29.22
C LEU A 42 12.80 17.28 -29.05
N PRO A 43 12.28 17.63 -27.86
CA PRO A 43 10.83 17.75 -27.66
C PRO A 43 10.28 18.91 -28.49
N ASP A 44 9.07 18.72 -29.01
CA ASP A 44 8.27 19.73 -29.72
C ASP A 44 7.25 20.44 -28.81
N PHE A 45 7.33 20.20 -27.49
CA PHE A 45 6.47 20.78 -26.46
C PHE A 45 7.29 21.42 -25.33
N LEU A 46 6.66 22.32 -24.58
CA LEU A 46 7.26 22.95 -23.40
C LEU A 46 7.10 22.06 -22.17
N PHE A 47 8.07 22.08 -21.26
CA PHE A 47 7.97 21.31 -20.01
C PHE A 47 6.69 21.62 -19.20
N SER A 48 6.19 22.85 -19.27
CA SER A 48 4.94 23.28 -18.62
C SER A 48 3.67 22.66 -19.23
N GLU A 49 3.76 22.07 -20.41
CA GLU A 49 2.66 21.39 -21.10
C GLU A 49 2.63 19.88 -20.78
N MET A 50 3.60 19.37 -20.02
CA MET A 50 3.66 17.97 -19.65
C MET A 50 2.56 17.63 -18.66
N ASP A 51 1.62 16.79 -19.09
CA ASP A 51 0.59 16.21 -18.26
C ASP A 51 0.98 14.77 -17.87
N LEU A 52 0.98 14.51 -16.57
CA LEU A 52 1.29 13.19 -16.00
C LEU A 52 0.03 12.53 -15.41
N GLN A 53 -1.13 13.15 -15.59
CA GLN A 53 -2.38 12.58 -15.12
C GLN A 53 -2.71 11.27 -15.83
N CYS A 54 -3.33 10.36 -15.09
CA CYS A 54 -3.88 9.14 -15.67
C CYS A 54 -5.14 8.71 -14.94
N GLU A 55 -5.99 7.93 -15.59
CA GLU A 55 -7.14 7.30 -14.95
C GLU A 55 -6.76 5.93 -14.37
N PHE A 56 -7.20 5.68 -13.14
CA PHE A 56 -7.04 4.41 -12.46
C PHE A 56 -8.24 4.14 -11.55
N LEU A 57 -8.91 3.00 -11.75
CA LEU A 57 -10.11 2.59 -10.99
C LEU A 57 -11.22 3.66 -10.97
N GLY A 58 -11.44 4.34 -12.12
CA GLY A 58 -12.45 5.38 -12.25
C GLY A 58 -12.12 6.71 -11.57
N LYS A 59 -10.88 6.90 -11.11
CA LYS A 59 -10.37 8.13 -10.49
C LYS A 59 -9.17 8.67 -11.26
N THR A 60 -8.99 9.98 -11.25
CA THR A 60 -7.81 10.63 -11.84
C THR A 60 -6.67 10.72 -10.83
N LEU A 61 -5.52 10.16 -11.18
CA LEU A 61 -4.26 10.36 -10.47
C LEU A 61 -3.51 11.55 -11.04
N SER A 62 -2.74 12.25 -10.21
CA SER A 62 -1.84 13.32 -10.67
C SER A 62 -0.54 12.79 -11.28
N LEU A 63 -0.18 11.55 -10.95
CA LEU A 63 1.00 10.85 -11.46
C LEU A 63 0.65 9.36 -11.65
N PRO A 64 1.26 8.66 -12.63
CA PRO A 64 1.01 7.24 -12.88
C PRO A 64 1.80 6.37 -11.89
N LEU A 65 1.63 6.62 -10.59
CA LEU A 65 2.37 5.96 -9.51
C LEU A 65 1.42 5.49 -8.42
N LEU A 66 1.76 4.34 -7.84
CA LEU A 66 1.06 3.70 -6.75
C LEU A 66 2.05 3.34 -5.64
N ILE A 67 1.72 3.69 -4.39
CA ILE A 67 2.44 3.19 -3.21
C ILE A 67 2.03 1.74 -3.00
N ALA A 68 2.96 0.82 -3.28
CA ALA A 68 2.74 -0.62 -3.19
C ALA A 68 2.42 -1.07 -1.74
N PRO A 69 1.80 -2.26 -1.56
CA PRO A 69 1.53 -2.81 -0.22
C PRO A 69 2.81 -2.93 0.63
N LEU A 70 2.82 -2.31 1.80
CA LEU A 70 4.00 -2.32 2.69
C LEU A 70 3.71 -2.94 4.05
N THR A 71 2.78 -2.36 4.82
CA THR A 71 2.63 -2.71 6.24
C THR A 71 1.22 -2.53 6.79
N GLY A 72 1.00 -3.02 8.01
CA GLY A 72 -0.26 -3.03 8.73
C GLY A 72 -0.21 -3.98 9.92
N GLY A 73 -1.02 -3.69 10.95
CA GLY A 73 -1.22 -4.57 12.09
C GLY A 73 -0.29 -4.38 13.28
N CYS A 74 0.42 -3.25 13.38
CA CYS A 74 1.11 -2.84 14.61
C CYS A 74 1.19 -1.31 14.72
N GLY A 75 1.53 -0.78 15.90
CA GLY A 75 1.59 0.67 16.13
C GLY A 75 2.57 1.42 15.22
N LEU A 76 3.72 0.80 14.89
CA LEU A 76 4.66 1.38 13.92
C LEU A 76 4.06 1.42 12.50
N SER A 77 3.31 0.38 12.11
CA SER A 77 2.60 0.34 10.84
C SER A 77 1.56 1.44 10.73
N ARG A 78 0.80 1.72 11.82
CA ARG A 78 -0.17 2.82 11.86
C ARG A 78 0.48 4.15 11.52
N ARG A 79 1.62 4.48 12.14
CA ARG A 79 2.33 5.73 11.88
C ARG A 79 2.82 5.81 10.42
N ILE A 80 3.38 4.72 9.90
CA ILE A 80 3.86 4.66 8.51
C ILE A 80 2.70 4.84 7.53
N ASN A 81 1.63 4.06 7.67
CA ASN A 81 0.50 4.09 6.75
C ASN A 81 -0.20 5.46 6.75
N ARG A 82 -0.39 6.11 7.91
CA ARG A 82 -0.99 7.45 7.96
C ARG A 82 -0.12 8.49 7.26
N ASN A 83 1.19 8.46 7.47
CA ASN A 83 2.13 9.38 6.79
C ASN A 83 2.13 9.16 5.26
N LEU A 84 2.11 7.89 4.81
CA LEU A 84 2.06 7.57 3.39
C LEU A 84 0.71 7.97 2.77
N ALA A 85 -0.41 7.76 3.47
CA ALA A 85 -1.73 8.16 3.02
C ALA A 85 -1.83 9.68 2.89
N GLU A 86 -1.31 10.44 3.85
CA GLU A 86 -1.27 11.90 3.79
C GLU A 86 -0.45 12.40 2.59
N ALA A 87 0.71 11.78 2.33
CA ALA A 87 1.52 12.11 1.17
C ALA A 87 0.83 11.74 -0.14
N ALA A 88 0.24 10.55 -0.22
CA ALA A 88 -0.46 10.06 -1.40
C ALA A 88 -1.67 10.93 -1.74
N GLU A 89 -2.47 11.32 -0.75
CA GLU A 89 -3.61 12.23 -0.93
C GLU A 89 -3.15 13.59 -1.47
N ARG A 90 -2.11 14.19 -0.85
CA ARG A 90 -1.57 15.48 -1.30
C ARG A 90 -0.98 15.44 -2.70
N MET A 91 -0.39 14.31 -3.09
CA MET A 91 0.26 14.12 -4.39
C MET A 91 -0.66 13.51 -5.45
N GLY A 92 -1.91 13.18 -5.11
CA GLY A 92 -2.83 12.50 -6.02
C GLY A 92 -2.32 11.14 -6.51
N LEU A 93 -1.74 10.34 -5.60
CA LEU A 93 -1.21 9.00 -5.88
C LEU A 93 -2.16 7.92 -5.37
N ALA A 94 -2.17 6.77 -6.04
CA ALA A 94 -2.83 5.60 -5.49
C ALA A 94 -1.99 4.99 -4.34
N MET A 95 -2.65 4.29 -3.41
CA MET A 95 -1.98 3.58 -2.33
C MET A 95 -2.65 2.24 -2.06
N ALA A 96 -1.86 1.22 -1.72
CA ALA A 96 -2.36 -0.04 -1.19
C ALA A 96 -1.90 -0.25 0.27
N VAL A 97 -2.78 -0.80 1.11
CA VAL A 97 -2.38 -1.19 2.47
C VAL A 97 -1.59 -2.50 2.45
N GLY A 98 -0.81 -2.78 3.49
CA GLY A 98 -0.22 -4.11 3.65
C GLY A 98 -1.27 -5.17 3.98
N SER A 99 -0.87 -6.44 3.93
CA SER A 99 -1.78 -7.57 4.18
C SER A 99 -2.69 -7.39 5.42
N GLN A 100 -4.00 -7.44 5.18
CA GLN A 100 -5.06 -7.26 6.18
C GLN A 100 -5.38 -8.53 6.97
N LYS A 101 -4.65 -9.64 6.79
CA LYS A 101 -4.87 -10.90 7.51
C LYS A 101 -5.05 -10.69 9.01
N LEU A 102 -4.17 -9.90 9.64
CA LEU A 102 -4.22 -9.68 11.09
C LEU A 102 -5.49 -8.94 11.52
N MET A 103 -5.91 -7.93 10.75
CA MET A 103 -7.16 -7.22 11.01
C MET A 103 -8.37 -8.15 10.84
N LEU A 104 -8.41 -8.92 9.75
CA LEU A 104 -9.52 -9.82 9.44
C LEU A 104 -9.66 -10.99 10.41
N ASP A 105 -8.54 -11.45 10.98
CA ASP A 105 -8.50 -12.47 12.03
C ASP A 105 -8.74 -11.89 13.45
N ASN A 106 -9.01 -10.58 13.57
CA ASN A 106 -9.13 -9.86 14.86
C ASN A 106 -7.89 -9.97 15.75
N ILE A 107 -6.71 -10.03 15.13
CA ILE A 107 -5.38 -10.15 15.79
C ILE A 107 -4.72 -8.76 15.93
N SER A 108 -5.24 -7.71 15.28
CA SER A 108 -4.65 -6.38 15.41
C SER A 108 -5.68 -5.27 15.29
N SER A 109 -5.33 -4.10 15.85
CA SER A 109 -6.17 -2.90 15.76
C SER A 109 -6.36 -2.48 14.29
N PRO A 110 -7.62 -2.23 13.87
CA PRO A 110 -7.94 -1.79 12.52
C PRO A 110 -7.35 -0.40 12.21
N ASP A 111 -7.04 0.42 13.22
CA ASP A 111 -6.52 1.78 13.08
C ASP A 111 -5.24 1.90 12.22
N SER A 112 -4.52 0.80 12.01
CA SER A 112 -3.35 0.79 11.12
C SER A 112 -3.70 0.67 9.63
N TYR A 113 -4.97 0.43 9.30
CA TYR A 113 -5.50 0.25 7.94
C TYR A 113 -6.61 1.26 7.59
N LEU A 114 -7.30 1.81 8.59
CA LEU A 114 -8.30 2.86 8.42
C LEU A 114 -7.62 4.19 8.06
N LEU A 115 -7.70 4.57 6.78
CA LEU A 115 -6.97 5.71 6.22
C LEU A 115 -7.87 6.74 5.52
N ARG A 116 -9.17 6.46 5.35
CA ARG A 116 -10.10 7.37 4.65
C ARG A 116 -10.33 8.71 5.33
N ASP A 117 -10.07 8.79 6.63
CA ASP A 117 -10.07 10.07 7.36
C ASP A 117 -8.96 11.02 6.89
N ILE A 118 -7.88 10.49 6.28
CA ILE A 118 -6.74 11.25 5.75
C ILE A 118 -6.71 11.25 4.22
N ALA A 119 -7.09 10.14 3.60
CA ALA A 119 -7.01 9.90 2.16
C ALA A 119 -8.40 9.57 1.57
N PRO A 120 -9.35 10.53 1.60
CA PRO A 120 -10.72 10.30 1.15
C PRO A 120 -10.85 10.15 -0.37
N ASN A 121 -9.96 10.75 -1.16
CA ASN A 121 -10.19 10.88 -2.60
C ASN A 121 -9.38 9.88 -3.43
N ILE A 122 -8.13 9.60 -3.05
CA ILE A 122 -7.26 8.72 -3.85
C ILE A 122 -7.78 7.27 -3.96
N PRO A 123 -7.38 6.53 -5.01
CA PRO A 123 -7.52 5.08 -5.03
C PRO A 123 -6.80 4.43 -3.84
N LEU A 124 -7.56 3.74 -2.99
CA LEU A 124 -7.04 2.96 -1.88
C LEU A 124 -7.32 1.48 -2.13
N LEU A 125 -6.28 0.66 -2.15
CA LEU A 125 -6.41 -0.78 -2.38
C LEU A 125 -6.27 -1.55 -1.08
N ALA A 126 -7.16 -2.52 -0.91
CA ALA A 126 -7.06 -3.55 0.10
C ALA A 126 -5.88 -4.49 -0.22
N ASN A 127 -5.59 -5.45 0.65
CA ASN A 127 -4.56 -6.44 0.37
C ASN A 127 -4.74 -7.75 1.13
N VAL A 128 -4.88 -8.84 0.39
CA VAL A 128 -4.97 -10.19 0.93
C VAL A 128 -4.03 -11.12 0.15
N GLY A 129 -3.27 -11.95 0.88
CA GLY A 129 -2.41 -12.95 0.24
C GLY A 129 -3.22 -14.06 -0.42
N LEU A 130 -2.78 -14.53 -1.59
CA LEU A 130 -3.46 -15.55 -2.42
C LEU A 130 -3.87 -16.81 -1.62
N VAL A 131 -3.05 -17.22 -0.64
CA VAL A 131 -3.32 -18.38 0.23
C VAL A 131 -4.63 -18.27 1.03
N HIS A 132 -5.20 -17.07 1.14
CA HIS A 132 -6.45 -16.81 1.85
C HIS A 132 -7.69 -16.80 0.94
N VAL A 133 -7.55 -16.89 -0.39
CA VAL A 133 -8.70 -16.92 -1.31
C VAL A 133 -9.63 -18.11 -1.02
N LYS A 134 -9.09 -19.23 -0.53
CA LYS A 134 -9.87 -20.40 -0.07
C LYS A 134 -10.86 -20.11 1.06
N ARG A 135 -10.75 -18.95 1.73
CA ARG A 135 -11.69 -18.50 2.78
C ARG A 135 -12.99 -17.95 2.19
N GLY A 136 -13.10 -17.87 0.86
CA GLY A 136 -14.32 -17.52 0.16
C GLY A 136 -14.50 -16.02 -0.08
N LYS A 137 -15.51 -15.70 -0.89
CA LYS A 137 -15.83 -14.35 -1.34
C LYS A 137 -16.03 -13.37 -0.19
N ASP A 138 -16.76 -13.77 0.85
CA ASP A 138 -17.10 -12.88 1.97
C ASP A 138 -15.85 -12.40 2.73
N TYR A 139 -14.82 -13.24 2.83
CA TYR A 139 -13.55 -12.85 3.43
C TYR A 139 -12.83 -11.78 2.61
N LEU A 140 -12.89 -11.89 1.27
CA LEU A 140 -12.29 -10.94 0.34
C LEU A 140 -13.06 -9.61 0.32
N LEU A 141 -14.40 -9.68 0.27
CA LEU A 141 -15.26 -8.49 0.38
C LEU A 141 -15.04 -7.75 1.69
N LYS A 142 -14.97 -8.48 2.80
CA LYS A 142 -14.67 -7.87 4.10
C LYS A 142 -13.33 -7.12 4.10
N ALA A 143 -12.33 -7.60 3.37
CA ALA A 143 -11.05 -6.88 3.24
C ALA A 143 -11.22 -5.51 2.58
N VAL A 144 -12.03 -5.43 1.52
CA VAL A 144 -12.32 -4.18 0.81
C VAL A 144 -13.20 -3.26 1.65
N GLU A 145 -14.34 -3.77 2.11
CA GLU A 145 -15.37 -3.00 2.83
C GLU A 145 -14.87 -2.43 4.15
N SER A 146 -14.05 -3.19 4.90
CA SER A 146 -13.58 -2.78 6.24
C SER A 146 -12.68 -1.55 6.26
N ILE A 147 -12.13 -1.15 5.11
CA ILE A 147 -11.30 0.06 4.98
C ILE A 147 -11.84 1.01 3.91
N GLU A 148 -13.04 0.73 3.41
CA GLU A 148 -13.67 1.47 2.29
C GLU A 148 -12.71 1.57 1.08
N ALA A 149 -12.02 0.48 0.75
CA ALA A 149 -11.12 0.42 -0.39
C ALA A 149 -11.90 0.45 -1.72
N ASP A 150 -11.22 0.93 -2.76
CA ASP A 150 -11.74 0.93 -4.13
C ASP A 150 -11.60 -0.46 -4.78
N GLU A 151 -10.53 -1.21 -4.49
CA GLU A 151 -10.26 -2.57 -5.00
C GLU A 151 -9.41 -3.41 -4.00
N LEU A 152 -9.16 -4.69 -4.31
CA LEU A 152 -8.41 -5.67 -3.49
C LEU A 152 -6.93 -5.90 -3.89
#